data_AF-A0A7K2MU77-F1
#
_entry.id   AF-A0A7K2MU77-F1
#
_cell.length_a   1.000
_cell.length_b   1.000
_cell.length_c   1.000
_cell.angle_alpha   90.00
_cell.angle_beta   90.00
_cell.angle_gamma   90.00
#
_symmetry.space_group_name_H-M   'P 1'
#
loop_
_entity.id
_entity.type
_entity.pdbx_description
1 polymer ?
#
loop_
_entity_poly.entity_id
_entity_poly.type
_entity_poly.pdbx_seq_one_letter_code
_entity_poly.pdbx_strand_id
1 'polypeptide(L)'
;AVAAAAALAADPAGPPPAHALLDGVIALVPKSAVGAGLRRARDMLDYGDAATVAAVLGCGRRTTAHDTVPFALWSAARALGEYETAFWTTAQVGGDVDTTCAIVGGVVAAGKGGAPPAEWAGRV
;
A
#
# COMPACT_ATOMS: atom_id res chain seq x y z
N ALA A 1 -6.82 -8.08 -4.11
CA ALA A 1 -6.40 -7.02 -3.18
C ALA A 1 -5.58 -5.95 -3.90
N VAL A 2 -4.30 -6.21 -4.24
CA VAL A 2 -3.42 -5.20 -4.89
C VAL A 2 -4.00 -4.65 -6.19
N ALA A 3 -4.44 -5.51 -7.11
CA ALA A 3 -5.07 -5.07 -8.35
C ALA A 3 -6.36 -4.24 -8.12
N ALA A 4 -7.14 -4.56 -7.08
CA ALA A 4 -8.31 -3.76 -6.72
C ALA A 4 -7.91 -2.38 -6.19
N ALA A 5 -6.85 -2.30 -5.38
CA ALA A 5 -6.33 -1.03 -4.88
C ALA A 5 -5.82 -0.15 -6.03
N ALA A 6 -5.05 -0.72 -6.95
CA ALA A 6 -4.56 0.01 -8.12
C ALA A 6 -5.72 0.49 -9.02
N ALA A 7 -6.73 -0.34 -9.26
CA ALA A 7 -7.90 0.04 -10.05
C ALA A 7 -8.70 1.19 -9.40
N LEU A 8 -8.88 1.15 -8.08
CA LEU A 8 -9.56 2.23 -7.34
C LEU A 8 -8.71 3.51 -7.29
N ALA A 9 -7.39 3.40 -7.17
CA ALA A 9 -6.50 4.56 -7.20
C ALA A 9 -6.44 5.22 -8.60
N ALA A 10 -6.63 4.42 -9.66
CA ALA A 10 -6.63 4.85 -11.06
C ALA A 10 -7.95 5.47 -11.53
N ASP A 11 -8.95 5.65 -10.65
CA ASP A 11 -10.24 6.23 -11.02
C ASP A 11 -10.02 7.58 -11.75
N PRO A 12 -10.60 7.78 -12.95
CA PRO A 12 -10.48 9.05 -13.69
C PRO A 12 -10.94 10.28 -12.91
N ALA A 13 -11.87 10.12 -11.96
CA ALA A 13 -12.32 11.18 -11.05
C ALA A 13 -11.30 11.51 -9.95
N GLY A 14 -10.25 10.70 -9.81
CA GLY A 14 -9.20 10.82 -8.80
C GLY A 14 -9.29 9.70 -7.75
N PRO A 15 -8.19 9.44 -7.03
CA PRO A 15 -8.17 8.40 -6.01
C PRO A 15 -9.13 8.73 -4.85
N PRO A 16 -9.79 7.71 -4.27
CA PRO A 16 -10.61 7.91 -3.07
C PRO A 16 -9.73 8.20 -1.83
N PRO A 17 -10.30 8.78 -0.75
CA PRO A 17 -9.62 8.89 0.54
C PRO A 17 -9.14 7.54 1.06
N ALA A 18 -8.08 7.52 1.87
CA ALA A 18 -7.42 6.30 2.36
C ALA A 18 -8.39 5.24 2.95
N HIS A 19 -9.33 5.68 3.80
CA HIS A 19 -10.34 4.80 4.39
C HIS A 19 -11.26 4.19 3.32
N ALA A 20 -11.74 5.01 2.38
CA ALA A 20 -12.61 4.57 1.29
C ALA A 20 -11.88 3.65 0.30
N LEU A 21 -10.58 3.88 0.06
CA LEU A 21 -9.75 2.96 -0.72
C LEU A 21 -9.73 1.57 -0.09
N LEU A 22 -9.37 1.47 1.20
CA LEU A 22 -9.29 0.18 1.87
C LEU A 22 -10.66 -0.48 2.03
N ASP A 23 -11.72 0.28 2.28
CA ASP A 23 -13.10 -0.24 2.30
C ASP A 23 -13.49 -0.86 0.96
N GLY A 24 -13.19 -0.17 -0.16
CA GLY A 24 -13.42 -0.71 -1.51
C GLY A 24 -12.63 -1.98 -1.80
N VAL A 25 -11.36 -2.04 -1.38
CA VAL A 25 -10.54 -3.25 -1.53
C VAL A 25 -11.09 -4.40 -0.69
N ILE A 26 -11.49 -4.15 0.56
CA ILE A 26 -12.05 -5.16 1.47
C ILE A 26 -13.33 -5.76 0.88
N ALA A 27 -14.19 -4.94 0.28
CA ALA A 27 -15.43 -5.39 -0.35
C ALA A 27 -15.20 -6.37 -1.52
N LEU A 28 -14.05 -6.26 -2.20
CA LEU A 28 -13.69 -7.08 -3.37
C LEU A 28 -12.84 -8.31 -3.01
N VAL A 29 -12.46 -8.49 -1.74
CA VAL A 29 -11.58 -9.58 -1.29
C VAL A 29 -12.39 -10.65 -0.55
N PRO A 30 -12.39 -11.92 -1.01
CA PRO A 30 -13.04 -13.01 -0.30
C PRO A 30 -12.49 -13.21 1.12
N LYS A 31 -13.28 -13.87 1.97
CA LYS A 31 -12.88 -14.23 3.34
C LYS A 31 -11.55 -14.99 3.32
N SER A 32 -10.50 -14.37 3.86
CA SER A 32 -9.13 -14.86 3.81
C SER A 32 -8.28 -14.18 4.90
N ALA A 33 -7.07 -14.69 5.13
CA ALA A 33 -6.09 -14.06 6.02
C ALA A 33 -5.70 -12.65 5.52
N VAL A 34 -5.58 -12.46 4.20
CA VAL A 34 -5.37 -11.14 3.59
C VAL A 34 -6.53 -10.21 3.91
N GLY A 35 -7.77 -10.65 3.72
CA GLY A 35 -8.95 -9.84 4.06
C GLY A 35 -9.02 -9.45 5.54
N ALA A 36 -8.61 -10.33 6.45
CA ALA A 36 -8.51 -10.01 7.88
C ALA A 36 -7.37 -9.02 8.19
N GLY A 37 -6.24 -9.13 7.48
CA GLY A 37 -5.16 -8.14 7.55
C GLY A 37 -5.59 -6.78 7.03
N LEU A 38 -6.36 -6.72 5.95
CA LEU A 38 -6.84 -5.46 5.36
C LEU A 38 -7.82 -4.70 6.27
N ARG A 39 -8.69 -5.41 7.00
CA ARG A 39 -9.52 -4.77 8.03
C ARG A 39 -8.66 -4.14 9.13
N ARG A 40 -7.63 -4.85 9.60
CA ARG A 40 -6.66 -4.29 10.55
C ARG A 40 -5.91 -3.10 9.95
N ALA A 41 -5.47 -3.20 8.69
CA ALA A 41 -4.82 -2.10 7.98
C ALA A 41 -5.68 -0.84 7.96
N ARG A 42 -6.97 -0.98 7.65
CA ARG A 42 -7.95 0.10 7.70
C ARG A 42 -8.05 0.72 9.09
N ASP A 43 -8.18 -0.10 10.13
CA ASP A 43 -8.29 0.38 11.52
C ASP A 43 -7.00 1.05 12.02
N MET A 44 -5.87 0.80 11.36
CA MET A 44 -4.57 1.41 11.68
C MET A 44 -4.27 2.67 10.87
N LEU A 45 -5.21 3.19 10.06
CA LEU A 45 -4.98 4.38 9.25
C LEU A 45 -4.72 5.65 10.08
N ASP A 46 -5.12 5.71 11.34
CA ASP A 46 -4.85 6.87 12.22
C ASP A 46 -3.46 6.82 12.88
N TYR A 47 -2.74 5.70 12.77
CA TYR A 47 -1.38 5.57 13.28
C TYR A 47 -0.40 6.07 12.22
N GLY A 48 0.57 6.91 12.61
CA GLY A 48 1.57 7.45 11.70
C GLY A 48 2.88 6.66 11.64
N ASP A 49 3.17 5.85 12.66
CA ASP A 49 4.44 5.11 12.76
C ASP A 49 4.38 3.80 11.96
N ALA A 50 5.06 3.80 10.81
CA ALA A 50 5.10 2.65 9.90
C ALA A 50 5.75 1.41 10.54
N ALA A 51 6.71 1.58 11.47
CA ALA A 51 7.34 0.45 12.16
C ALA A 51 6.33 -0.25 13.09
N THR A 52 5.56 0.51 13.88
CA THR A 52 4.46 -0.02 14.70
C THR A 52 3.41 -0.71 13.83
N VAL A 53 3.04 -0.12 12.69
CA VAL A 53 2.05 -0.74 11.80
C VAL A 53 2.56 -2.06 11.21
N ALA A 54 3.81 -2.10 10.76
CA ALA A 54 4.44 -3.30 10.26
C ALA A 54 4.58 -4.40 11.32
N ALA A 55 4.77 -4.04 12.59
CA ALA A 55 4.79 -5.02 13.68
C ALA A 55 3.44 -5.74 13.85
N VAL A 56 2.32 -5.08 13.52
CA VAL A 56 0.96 -5.65 13.61
C VAL A 56 0.54 -6.37 12.33
N LEU A 57 0.86 -5.79 11.18
CA LEU A 57 0.39 -6.25 9.87
C LEU A 57 1.35 -7.20 9.16
N GLY A 58 2.63 -7.19 9.54
CA GLY A 58 3.73 -7.81 8.81
C GLY A 58 4.31 -6.90 7.73
N CYS A 59 5.60 -7.09 7.39
CA CYS A 59 6.28 -6.42 6.27
C CYS A 59 6.92 -7.42 5.30
N GLY A 60 6.34 -8.62 5.18
CA GLY A 60 6.75 -9.66 4.25
C GLY A 60 7.92 -10.54 4.70
N ARG A 61 8.37 -10.43 5.96
CA ARG A 61 9.44 -11.30 6.53
C ARG A 61 9.10 -12.79 6.46
N ARG A 62 7.82 -13.14 6.33
CA ARG A 62 7.35 -14.53 6.19
C ARG A 62 7.05 -14.91 4.74
N THR A 63 7.29 -14.04 3.77
CA THR A 63 7.09 -14.28 2.33
C THR A 63 5.69 -14.84 2.00
N THR A 64 4.66 -14.30 2.68
CA THR A 64 3.26 -14.69 2.44
C THR A 64 2.41 -13.45 2.20
N ALA A 65 1.37 -13.58 1.36
CA ALA A 65 0.51 -12.47 1.02
C ALA A 65 -0.13 -11.77 2.24
N HIS A 66 -0.48 -12.53 3.30
CA HIS A 66 -1.09 -11.96 4.50
C HIS A 66 -0.09 -11.31 5.47
N ASP A 67 1.22 -11.47 5.23
CA ASP A 67 2.31 -10.79 5.91
C ASP A 67 2.84 -9.60 5.11
N THR A 68 2.49 -9.47 3.82
CA THR A 68 3.00 -8.44 2.91
C THR A 68 1.92 -7.43 2.52
N VAL A 69 0.78 -7.91 2.00
CA VAL A 69 -0.23 -7.07 1.34
C VAL A 69 -0.90 -6.06 2.28
N PRO A 70 -1.27 -6.40 3.53
CA PRO A 70 -1.94 -5.45 4.42
C PRO A 70 -1.11 -4.20 4.71
N PHE A 71 0.17 -4.35 5.06
CA PHE A 71 1.06 -3.21 5.30
C PHE A 71 1.33 -2.41 4.03
N ALA A 72 1.59 -3.08 2.91
CA ALA A 72 1.82 -2.39 1.64
C ALA A 72 0.59 -1.55 1.23
N LEU A 73 -0.63 -2.06 1.38
CA LEU A 73 -1.84 -1.30 1.05
C LEU A 73 -2.16 -0.20 2.07
N TRP A 74 -1.82 -0.37 3.36
CA TRP A 74 -1.87 0.71 4.34
C TRP A 74 -0.93 1.86 3.97
N SER A 75 0.32 1.53 3.61
CA SER A 75 1.35 2.51 3.25
C SER A 75 0.95 3.30 1.99
N ALA A 76 0.50 2.60 0.94
CA ALA A 76 0.01 3.23 -0.28
C ALA A 76 -1.20 4.14 -0.01
N ALA A 77 -2.18 3.68 0.78
CA ALA A 77 -3.39 4.46 1.06
C ALA A 77 -3.10 5.79 1.77
N ARG A 78 -2.06 5.85 2.62
CA ARG A 78 -1.67 7.06 3.36
C ARG A 78 -0.91 8.09 2.51
N ALA A 79 -0.36 7.70 1.36
CA ALA A 79 0.54 8.52 0.56
C ALA A 79 0.15 8.52 -0.94
N LEU A 80 -1.15 8.41 -1.24
CA LEU A 80 -1.64 8.56 -2.62
C LEU A 80 -1.29 9.95 -3.15
N GLY A 81 -0.68 10.00 -4.34
CA GLY A 81 -0.15 11.23 -4.94
C GLY A 81 1.28 11.58 -4.52
N GLU A 82 1.83 10.93 -3.49
CA GLU A 82 3.15 11.24 -2.91
C GLU A 82 4.08 10.02 -3.05
N TYR A 83 4.48 9.70 -4.29
CA TYR A 83 5.21 8.46 -4.61
C TYR A 83 6.48 8.26 -3.78
N GLU A 84 7.32 9.30 -3.68
CA GLU A 84 8.59 9.23 -2.96
C GLU A 84 8.37 9.00 -1.46
N THR A 85 7.41 9.70 -0.86
CA THR A 85 7.03 9.48 0.54
C THR A 85 6.53 8.05 0.76
N ALA A 86 5.65 7.56 -0.10
CA ALA A 86 5.12 6.19 -0.01
C ALA A 86 6.24 5.15 -0.11
N PHE A 87 7.14 5.32 -1.08
CA PHE A 87 8.25 4.41 -1.33
C PHE A 87 9.21 4.37 -0.13
N TRP A 88 9.73 5.52 0.33
CA TRP A 88 10.70 5.56 1.42
C TRP A 88 10.10 5.15 2.77
N THR A 89 8.85 5.54 3.07
CA THR A 89 8.14 5.09 4.27
C THR A 89 8.08 3.57 4.32
N THR A 90 7.84 2.93 3.17
CA THR A 90 7.76 1.48 3.05
C THR A 90 9.14 0.83 3.17
N ALA A 91 10.12 1.35 2.43
CA ALA A 91 11.48 0.79 2.40
C ALA A 91 12.17 0.83 3.77
N GLN A 92 11.97 1.92 4.53
CA GLN A 92 12.59 2.10 5.86
C GLN A 92 12.12 1.07 6.90
N VAL A 93 10.96 0.45 6.71
CA VAL A 93 10.46 -0.61 7.60
C VAL A 93 11.24 -1.93 7.44
N GLY A 94 11.89 -2.15 6.29
CA GLY A 94 12.59 -3.38 5.98
C GLY A 94 11.64 -4.58 5.74
N GLY A 95 12.17 -5.80 5.91
CA GLY A 95 11.44 -7.02 5.57
C GLY A 95 11.62 -7.39 4.10
N ASP A 96 10.52 -7.71 3.41
CA ASP A 96 10.52 -7.94 1.97
C ASP A 96 10.35 -6.60 1.23
N VAL A 97 11.43 -5.82 1.26
CA VAL A 97 11.47 -4.44 0.76
C VAL A 97 11.07 -4.38 -0.71
N ASP A 98 11.63 -5.26 -1.54
CA ASP A 98 11.37 -5.25 -2.98
C ASP A 98 9.88 -5.47 -3.28
N THR A 99 9.26 -6.48 -2.64
CA THR A 99 7.85 -6.80 -2.89
C THR A 99 6.92 -5.72 -2.33
N THR A 100 7.18 -5.22 -1.12
CA THR A 100 6.33 -4.19 -0.50
C THR A 100 6.41 -2.87 -1.27
N CYS A 101 7.61 -2.43 -1.64
CA CYS A 101 7.81 -1.23 -2.46
C CYS A 101 7.23 -1.38 -3.87
N ALA A 102 7.33 -2.56 -4.49
CA ALA A 102 6.70 -2.81 -5.80
C ALA A 102 5.17 -2.68 -5.72
N ILE A 103 4.54 -3.22 -4.68
CA ILE A 103 3.09 -3.08 -4.46
C ILE A 103 2.71 -1.62 -4.23
N VAL A 104 3.42 -0.93 -3.33
CA VAL A 104 3.14 0.47 -2.99
C VAL A 104 3.30 1.36 -4.22
N GLY A 105 4.44 1.26 -4.92
CA GLY A 105 4.72 2.02 -6.13
C GLY A 105 3.68 1.76 -7.21
N GLY A 106 3.31 0.51 -7.45
CA GLY A 106 2.28 0.17 -8.44
C GLY A 106 0.90 0.76 -8.13
N VAL A 107 0.49 0.79 -6.86
CA VAL A 107 -0.80 1.38 -6.46
C VAL A 107 -0.76 2.91 -6.54
N VAL A 108 0.32 3.54 -6.05
CA VAL A 108 0.44 5.00 -6.06
C VAL A 108 0.57 5.52 -7.49
N ALA A 109 1.41 4.90 -8.32
CA ALA A 109 1.61 5.28 -9.71
C ALA A 109 0.42 5.00 -10.63
N ALA A 110 -0.54 4.17 -10.20
CA ALA A 110 -1.80 4.00 -10.92
C ALA A 110 -2.69 5.27 -10.84
N GLY A 111 -2.55 6.06 -9.78
CA GLY A 111 -3.28 7.32 -9.60
C GLY A 111 -2.68 8.49 -10.38
N LYS A 112 -3.53 9.45 -10.74
CA LYS A 112 -3.07 10.72 -11.35
C LYS A 112 -2.11 11.43 -10.39
N GLY A 113 -0.93 11.81 -10.89
CA GLY A 113 0.07 12.52 -10.11
C GLY A 113 0.98 11.62 -9.26
N GLY A 114 0.74 10.31 -9.22
CA GLY A 114 1.58 9.37 -8.45
C GLY A 114 2.81 8.85 -9.18
N ALA A 115 3.27 9.50 -10.25
CA ALA A 115 4.43 9.02 -11.00
C ALA A 115 5.71 9.05 -10.14
N PRO A 116 6.63 8.08 -10.31
CA PRO A 116 7.95 8.15 -9.68
C PRO A 116 8.70 9.42 -10.08
N PRO A 117 9.61 9.93 -9.22
CA PRO A 117 10.51 11.03 -9.59
C PRO A 117 11.25 10.71 -10.89
N ALA A 118 11.23 11.64 -11.86
CA ALA A 118 11.78 11.41 -13.20
C ALA A 118 13.27 11.03 -13.17
N GLU A 119 14.01 11.54 -12.18
CA GLU A 119 15.43 11.25 -11.97
C GLU A 119 15.73 9.79 -11.60
N TRP A 120 14.75 9.03 -11.10
CA TRP A 120 14.92 7.60 -10.77
C TRP A 120 14.98 6.74 -12.03
N ALA A 121 14.24 7.12 -13.09
CA ALA A 121 14.19 6.38 -14.35
C ALA A 121 15.54 6.32 -15.09
N GLY A 122 16.46 7.26 -14.81
CA GLY A 122 17.80 7.30 -15.40
C GLY A 122 18.88 6.55 -14.61
N ARG A 123 18.52 5.87 -13.51
CA ARG A 123 19.48 5.24 -12.57
C ARG A 123 19.33 3.71 -12.44
N VAL A 124 18.55 3.09 -13.33
CA VAL A 124 18.28 1.64 -13.35
C VAL A 124 19.39 0.82 -14.00
#